data_AF-A0A8J7PZJ0-F1
#
_entry.id   AF-A0A8J7PZJ0-F1
#
_cell.length_a   1.000
_cell.length_b   1.000
_cell.length_c   1.000
_cell.angle_alpha   90.00
_cell.angle_beta   90.00
_cell.angle_gamma   90.00
#
_symmetry.space_group_name_H-M   'P 1'
#
loop_
_entity.id
_entity.type
_entity.pdbx_description
1 polymer ?
#
loop_
_entity_poly.entity_id
_entity_poly.type
_entity_poly.pdbx_seq_one_letter_code
_entity_poly.pdbx_strand_id
1 'polypeptide(L)'
;MIPQPEGRLFTNPDPDDARSVFAAQPRAQCDKRMTVPEAVRRYVNDGDYLAVGGFGVNRIPTAIVHEILRQKKQNLSFAGHTSTHDFQLLCAGNLTGRGQTLARVDIAY
;
A
#
# COMPACT_ATOMS: atom_id res chain seq x y z
N MET A 1 25.26 22.32 13.22
CA MET A 1 23.81 21.99 13.12
C MET A 1 23.62 21.29 11.80
N ILE A 2 23.13 20.04 11.79
CA ILE A 2 22.91 19.31 10.53
C ILE A 2 21.68 19.94 9.86
N PRO A 3 21.73 20.29 8.56
CA PRO A 3 20.56 20.78 7.84
C PRO A 3 19.43 19.76 7.94
N GLN A 4 18.24 20.22 8.32
CA GLN A 4 17.07 19.35 8.33
C GLN A 4 16.59 19.14 6.89
N PRO A 5 16.18 17.92 6.51
CA PRO A 5 15.63 17.68 5.19
C PRO A 5 14.36 18.51 4.99
N GLU A 6 14.23 19.11 3.82
CA GLU A 6 13.03 19.81 3.39
C GLU A 6 12.04 18.79 2.80
N GLY A 7 10.85 18.68 3.39
CA GLY A 7 9.80 17.78 2.88
C GLY A 7 8.91 17.20 3.97
N ARG A 8 7.71 16.77 3.57
CA ARG A 8 6.79 16.06 4.46
C ARG A 8 7.00 14.56 4.31
N LEU A 9 7.17 13.87 5.43
CA LEU A 9 7.21 12.41 5.45
C LEU A 9 5.89 11.80 4.96
N PHE A 10 5.97 10.63 4.31
CA PHE A 10 4.79 9.94 3.78
C PHE A 10 3.82 9.51 4.89
N THR A 11 4.36 9.15 6.06
CA THR A 11 3.63 8.78 7.28
C THR A 11 4.29 9.40 8.52
N ASN A 12 3.60 9.36 9.66
CA ASN A 12 4.14 9.76 10.95
C ASN A 12 5.24 8.76 11.39
N PRO A 13 6.49 9.20 11.62
CA PRO A 13 7.57 8.33 12.05
C PRO A 13 7.58 8.04 13.56
N ASP A 14 6.67 8.64 14.34
CA ASP A 14 6.66 8.51 15.80
C ASP A 14 6.43 7.05 16.24
N PRO A 15 7.40 6.44 16.93
CA PRO A 15 7.31 5.04 17.33
C PRO A 15 6.28 4.80 18.44
N ASP A 16 5.98 5.78 19.28
CA ASP A 16 5.00 5.65 20.36
C ASP A 16 3.57 5.70 19.82
N ASP A 17 3.32 6.56 18.83
CA ASP A 17 2.06 6.55 18.08
C ASP A 17 1.85 5.21 17.38
N ALA A 18 2.87 4.69 16.69
CA ALA A 18 2.81 3.37 16.06
C ALA A 18 2.53 2.25 17.08
N ARG A 19 3.22 2.24 18.22
CA ARG A 19 2.99 1.25 19.30
C ARG A 19 1.56 1.31 19.82
N SER A 20 0.98 2.49 19.99
CA SER A 20 -0.40 2.65 20.47
C SER A 20 -1.40 2.00 19.51
N VAL A 21 -1.21 2.16 18.19
CA VAL A 21 -2.04 1.54 17.16
C VAL A 21 -1.92 0.02 17.21
N PHE A 22 -0.71 -0.53 17.30
CA PHE A 22 -0.49 -1.98 17.38
C PHE A 22 -0.96 -2.59 18.69
N ALA A 23 -0.95 -1.84 19.79
CA ALA A 23 -1.47 -2.30 21.08
C ALA A 23 -2.99 -2.54 21.05
N ALA A 24 -3.73 -1.78 20.23
CA ALA A 24 -5.16 -1.95 20.04
C ALA A 24 -5.54 -3.13 19.12
N GLN A 25 -4.59 -3.71 18.39
CA GLN A 25 -4.87 -4.82 17.47
C GLN A 25 -5.00 -6.16 18.21
N PRO A 26 -5.90 -7.07 17.76
CA PRO A 26 -6.02 -8.40 18.36
C PRO A 26 -4.71 -9.19 18.33
N ARG A 27 -4.30 -9.72 19.49
CA ARG A 27 -3.11 -10.57 19.64
C ARG A 27 -3.40 -12.06 19.68
N ALA A 28 -4.67 -12.45 19.63
CA ALA A 28 -5.09 -13.83 19.66
C ALA A 28 -4.60 -14.60 18.42
N GLN A 29 -4.24 -15.87 18.60
CA GLN A 29 -4.05 -16.80 17.48
C GLN A 29 -5.42 -17.17 16.91
N CYS A 30 -5.80 -16.50 15.82
CA CYS A 30 -7.03 -16.78 15.08
C CYS A 30 -6.70 -17.26 13.66
N ASP A 31 -7.68 -17.90 13.02
CA ASP A 31 -7.59 -18.21 11.60
C ASP A 31 -7.60 -16.92 10.78
N LYS A 32 -6.56 -16.72 9.99
CA LYS A 32 -6.36 -15.54 9.13
C LYS A 32 -6.54 -15.87 7.64
N ARG A 33 -6.95 -17.08 7.29
CA ARG A 33 -7.24 -17.46 5.91
C ARG A 33 -8.45 -16.67 5.42
N MET A 34 -8.33 -16.16 4.21
CA MET A 34 -9.40 -15.48 3.51
C MET A 34 -9.08 -15.45 2.02
N THR A 35 -10.10 -15.20 1.21
CA THR A 35 -9.95 -15.00 -0.23
C THR A 35 -9.32 -13.64 -0.53
N VAL A 36 -8.77 -13.48 -1.73
CA VAL A 36 -8.19 -12.22 -2.21
C VAL A 36 -9.20 -11.05 -2.15
N PRO A 37 -10.45 -11.18 -2.61
CA PRO A 37 -11.46 -10.13 -2.50
C PRO A 37 -11.76 -9.73 -1.05
N GLU A 38 -11.82 -10.69 -0.13
CA GLU A 38 -12.05 -10.43 1.29
C GLU A 38 -10.89 -9.64 1.90
N ALA A 39 -9.64 -10.05 1.60
CA ALA A 39 -8.45 -9.37 2.07
C ALA A 39 -8.41 -7.89 1.63
N VAL A 40 -8.60 -7.64 0.33
CA VAL A 40 -8.59 -6.27 -0.20
C VAL A 40 -9.74 -5.45 0.33
N ARG A 41 -10.96 -6.02 0.41
CA ARG A 41 -12.13 -5.29 0.91
C ARG A 41 -11.95 -4.86 2.37
N ARG A 42 -11.36 -5.74 3.18
CA ARG A 42 -11.23 -5.54 4.63
C ARG A 42 -10.05 -4.66 5.02
N TYR A 43 -8.92 -4.75 4.30
CA TYR A 43 -7.65 -4.18 4.76
C TYR A 43 -7.04 -3.12 3.85
N VAL A 44 -7.59 -2.89 2.66
CA VAL A 44 -7.14 -1.81 1.79
C VAL A 44 -8.24 -0.77 1.70
N ASN A 45 -7.94 0.45 2.11
CA ASN A 45 -8.84 1.59 2.10
C ASN A 45 -8.30 2.68 1.17
N ASP A 46 -9.20 3.56 0.75
CA ASP A 46 -8.80 4.72 -0.02
C ASP A 46 -7.90 5.63 0.84
N GLY A 47 -6.79 6.10 0.28
CA GLY A 47 -5.82 6.93 1.01
C GLY A 47 -4.72 6.17 1.75
N ASP A 48 -4.77 4.82 1.80
CA ASP A 48 -3.77 4.02 2.50
C ASP A 48 -2.37 4.19 1.90
N TYR A 49 -1.35 4.06 2.76
CA TYR A 49 0.03 3.89 2.35
C TYR A 49 0.31 2.40 2.13
N LEU A 50 0.18 1.98 0.88
CA LEU A 50 0.28 0.60 0.42
C LEU A 50 1.74 0.25 0.11
N ALA A 51 2.32 -0.67 0.87
CA ALA A 51 3.61 -1.27 0.56
C ALA A 51 3.44 -2.61 -0.15
N VAL A 52 4.12 -2.79 -1.29
CA VAL A 52 4.17 -4.05 -2.03
C VAL A 52 5.58 -4.62 -1.98
N GLY A 53 5.68 -5.86 -1.51
CA GLY A 53 6.92 -6.64 -1.56
C GLY A 53 7.11 -7.37 -2.89
N GLY A 54 8.26 -8.01 -3.05
CA GLY A 54 8.69 -8.63 -4.31
C GLY A 54 10.00 -8.00 -4.78
N PHE A 55 10.43 -8.37 -5.99
CA PHE A 55 11.59 -7.73 -6.64
C PHE A 55 11.41 -7.75 -8.15
N GLY A 56 11.23 -6.59 -8.77
CA GLY A 56 10.86 -6.49 -10.18
C GLY A 56 9.53 -7.20 -10.43
N VAL A 57 9.56 -8.27 -11.23
CA VAL A 57 8.39 -9.11 -11.52
C VAL A 57 8.30 -10.36 -10.64
N ASN A 58 9.30 -10.58 -9.77
CA ASN A 58 9.43 -11.82 -9.02
C ASN A 58 8.65 -11.76 -7.71
N ARG A 59 7.72 -12.71 -7.55
CA ARG A 59 6.89 -12.89 -6.35
C ARG A 59 6.14 -11.62 -5.91
N ILE A 60 5.77 -10.77 -6.87
CA ILE A 60 4.83 -9.68 -6.59
C ILE A 60 3.43 -10.26 -6.33
N PRO A 61 2.61 -9.64 -5.47
CA PRO A 61 1.28 -10.12 -5.13
C PRO A 61 0.25 -9.74 -6.21
N THR A 62 0.48 -10.19 -7.46
CA THR A 62 -0.30 -9.81 -8.65
C THR A 62 -1.80 -9.96 -8.45
N ALA A 63 -2.25 -11.04 -7.79
CA ALA A 63 -3.68 -11.25 -7.51
C ALA A 63 -4.29 -10.15 -6.63
N ILE A 64 -3.56 -9.70 -5.60
CA ILE A 64 -3.98 -8.61 -4.72
C ILE A 64 -3.99 -7.28 -5.48
N VAL A 65 -2.94 -7.00 -6.27
CA VAL A 65 -2.85 -5.78 -7.09
C VAL A 65 -4.04 -5.68 -8.05
N HIS A 66 -4.37 -6.76 -8.76
CA HIS A 66 -5.55 -6.75 -9.63
C HIS A 66 -6.87 -6.58 -8.87
N GLU A 67 -6.98 -7.11 -7.65
CA GLU A 67 -8.18 -6.95 -6.82
C GLU A 67 -8.35 -5.53 -6.27
N ILE A 68 -7.25 -4.85 -5.93
CA ILE A 68 -7.27 -3.42 -5.59
C ILE A 68 -7.89 -2.61 -6.74
N LEU A 69 -7.45 -2.89 -7.98
CA LEU A 69 -7.99 -2.24 -9.18
C LEU A 69 -9.45 -2.61 -9.44
N ARG A 70 -9.82 -3.89 -9.27
CA ARG A 70 -11.20 -4.38 -9.46
C ARG A 70 -12.17 -3.75 -8.46
N GLN A 71 -11.75 -3.57 -7.21
CA GLN A 71 -12.51 -2.87 -6.18
C GLN A 71 -12.40 -1.35 -6.29
N LYS A 72 -11.61 -0.85 -7.24
CA LYS A 72 -11.48 0.58 -7.59
C LYS A 72 -11.02 1.42 -6.41
N LYS A 73 -10.07 0.93 -5.61
CA LYS A 73 -9.46 1.71 -4.52
C LYS A 73 -8.74 2.95 -5.06
N GLN A 74 -8.77 4.03 -4.30
CA GLN A 74 -8.31 5.36 -4.74
C GLN A 74 -7.34 5.99 -3.75
N ASN A 75 -6.60 6.98 -4.25
CA ASN A 75 -5.71 7.88 -3.53
C ASN A 75 -4.62 7.17 -2.71
N LEU A 76 -4.19 5.99 -3.14
CA LEU A 76 -3.17 5.21 -2.46
C LEU A 76 -1.81 5.92 -2.57
N SER A 77 -1.05 5.89 -1.49
CA SER A 77 0.39 6.17 -1.55
C SER A 77 1.10 4.84 -1.72
N PHE A 78 1.95 4.69 -2.73
CA PHE A 78 2.52 3.40 -3.10
C PHE A 78 4.01 3.31 -2.75
N ALA A 79 4.38 2.31 -1.97
CA ALA A 79 5.76 1.97 -1.64
C ALA A 79 6.15 0.58 -2.15
N GLY A 80 7.42 0.44 -2.51
CA GLY A 80 7.97 -0.81 -3.04
C GLY A 80 9.47 -0.73 -3.31
N HIS A 81 10.08 -1.89 -3.50
CA HIS A 81 11.50 -2.06 -3.80
C HIS A 81 11.65 -2.65 -5.19
N THR A 82 12.38 -1.96 -6.07
CA THR A 82 12.52 -2.37 -7.48
C THR A 82 11.15 -2.64 -8.11
N SER A 83 10.16 -1.77 -7.85
CA SER A 83 8.80 -1.96 -8.37
C SER A 83 8.77 -1.78 -9.88
N THR A 84 8.22 -2.75 -10.59
CA THR A 84 8.08 -2.73 -12.05
C THR A 84 6.65 -3.05 -12.44
N HIS A 85 6.28 -4.32 -12.50
CA HIS A 85 4.98 -4.72 -13.04
C HIS A 85 3.81 -4.38 -12.12
N ASP A 86 4.00 -4.45 -10.80
CA ASP A 86 3.05 -3.97 -9.78
C ASP A 86 2.73 -2.48 -9.96
N PHE A 87 3.75 -1.65 -10.15
CA PHE A 87 3.59 -0.22 -10.41
C PHE A 87 2.88 0.06 -11.73
N GLN A 88 3.25 -0.64 -12.80
CA GLN A 88 2.58 -0.52 -14.11
C GLN A 88 1.09 -0.83 -14.01
N LEU A 89 0.72 -1.92 -13.33
CA LEU A 89 -0.67 -2.28 -13.11
C LEU A 89 -1.42 -1.21 -12.32
N LEU A 90 -0.87 -0.75 -11.19
CA LEU A 90 -1.52 0.27 -10.35
C LEU A 90 -1.69 1.61 -11.08
N CYS A 91 -0.72 2.02 -11.90
CA CYS A 91 -0.84 3.21 -12.74
C CYS A 91 -1.95 3.09 -13.80
N ALA A 92 -2.14 1.89 -14.36
CA ALA A 92 -3.20 1.64 -15.35
C ALA A 92 -4.62 1.71 -14.77
N GLY A 93 -4.78 1.63 -13.44
CA GLY A 93 -6.09 1.72 -12.76
C GLY A 93 -6.91 2.97 -13.07
N ASN A 94 -6.25 4.06 -13.47
CA ASN A 94 -6.87 5.37 -13.74
C ASN A 94 -7.50 5.49 -15.12
N LEU A 95 -7.25 4.54 -16.02
CA LEU A 95 -7.65 4.63 -17.43
C LEU A 95 -9.17 4.56 -17.66
N THR A 96 -9.97 4.38 -16.60
CA THR A 96 -11.44 4.34 -16.69
C THR A 96 -12.12 5.70 -16.49
N GLY A 97 -11.36 6.78 -16.30
CA GLY A 97 -11.90 8.13 -16.07
C GLY A 97 -12.52 8.34 -14.67
N ARG A 98 -12.33 7.38 -13.76
CA ARG A 98 -12.85 7.43 -12.39
C ARG A 98 -11.70 7.53 -11.39
N GLY A 99 -11.54 8.72 -10.81
CA GLY A 99 -10.63 8.96 -9.68
C GLY A 99 -9.14 8.84 -10.02
N GLN A 100 -8.32 8.79 -8.97
CA GLN A 100 -6.89 8.59 -9.01
C GLN A 100 -6.53 7.41 -8.09
N THR A 101 -6.02 6.32 -8.64
CA THR A 101 -5.57 5.10 -7.95
C THR A 101 -4.36 5.40 -7.07
N LEU A 102 -3.30 5.98 -7.65
CA LEU A 102 -2.08 6.38 -6.93
C LEU A 102 -2.00 7.90 -6.81
N ALA A 103 -1.99 8.40 -5.57
CA ALA A 103 -1.81 9.82 -5.25
C ALA A 103 -0.32 10.19 -5.09
N ARG A 104 0.49 9.29 -4.53
CA ARG A 104 1.91 9.50 -4.26
C ARG A 104 2.69 8.20 -4.45
N VAL A 105 3.98 8.31 -4.73
CA VAL A 105 4.86 7.18 -5.06
C VAL A 105 6.17 7.33 -4.27
N ASP A 106 6.55 6.27 -3.56
CA ASP A 106 7.72 6.19 -2.69
C ASP A 106 8.50 4.90 -2.99
N ILE A 107 9.30 4.93 -4.06
CA ILE A 107 9.95 3.73 -4.60
C ILE A 107 11.44 3.82 -4.40
N ALA A 108 11.98 2.81 -3.72
CA ALA A 108 13.40 2.56 -3.62
C ALA A 108 13.84 1.66 -4.79
N TYR A 109 15.03 1.96 -5.34
CA TYR A 109 15.65 1.16 -6.39
C TYR A 109 16.41 -0.04 -5.82
#